data_AF-A0A1I4JCL7-F1
#
_entry.id   AF-A0A1I4JCL7-F1
#
_cell.length_a   1.000
_cell.length_b   1.000
_cell.length_c   1.000
_cell.angle_alpha   90.00
_cell.angle_beta   90.00
_cell.angle_gamma   90.00
#
_symmetry.space_group_name_H-M   'P 1'
#
loop_
_entity.id
_entity.type
_entity.pdbx_description
1 polymer ?
#
loop_
_entity_poly.entity_id
_entity_poly.type
_entity_poly.pdbx_seq_one_letter_code
_entity_poly.pdbx_strand_id
1 'polypeptide(L)' 'MLGWAELRYNESRMLMATLVELMDAHRVVALPVHDCIIVPVSQKDLWVEVFKRNFEEVCGLTPEVIVTGLSLP' A
#
# COMPACT_ATOMS: atom_id res chain seq x y z
N MET A 1 -22.02 -9.94 3.16
CA MET A 1 -21.15 -9.44 4.24
C MET A 1 -19.84 -10.19 4.13
N LEU A 2 -18.72 -9.48 3.97
CA LEU A 2 -17.40 -10.11 3.87
C LEU A 2 -17.06 -10.82 5.19
N GLY A 3 -16.53 -12.03 5.11
CA GLY A 3 -16.02 -12.76 6.27
C GLY A 3 -14.59 -12.33 6.63
N TRP A 4 -14.15 -12.65 7.85
CA TRP A 4 -12.78 -12.35 8.32
C TRP A 4 -11.66 -12.93 7.44
N ALA A 5 -11.90 -14.08 6.82
CA ALA A 5 -10.94 -14.69 5.90
C ALA A 5 -10.78 -13.85 4.62
N GLU A 6 -11.89 -13.35 4.09
CA GLU A 6 -11.91 -12.58 2.85
C GLU A 6 -11.34 -11.18 3.04
N LEU A 7 -11.61 -10.55 4.18
CA LEU A 7 -11.01 -9.26 4.54
C LEU A 7 -9.47 -9.34 4.57
N ARG A 8 -8.90 -10.32 5.29
CA ARG A 8 -7.44 -10.50 5.38
C ARG A 8 -6.82 -10.88 4.05
N TYR A 9 -7.55 -11.65 3.24
CA TYR A 9 -7.11 -12.01 1.90
C TYR A 9 -7.03 -10.80 0.99
N ASN A 10 -8.06 -9.94 0.97
CA ASN A 10 -8.09 -8.72 0.17
C ASN A 10 -7.01 -7.72 0.63
N GLU A 11 -6.85 -7.56 1.94
CA GLU A 11 -5.78 -6.75 2.54
C GLU A 11 -4.39 -7.21 2.06
N SER A 12 -4.09 -8.50 2.19
CA SER A 12 -2.80 -9.07 1.76
C SER A 12 -2.59 -8.91 0.26
N ARG A 13 -3.63 -9.12 -0.55
CA ARG A 13 -3.58 -8.99 -2.01
C ARG A 13 -3.27 -7.55 -2.43
N MET A 14 -3.94 -6.58 -1.82
CA MET A 14 -3.75 -5.15 -2.09
C MET A 14 -2.35 -4.68 -1.68
N LEU A 15 -1.84 -5.11 -0.52
CA LEU A 15 -0.47 -4.82 -0.08
C LEU A 15 0.57 -5.41 -1.02
N MET A 16 0.39 -6.66 -1.45
CA MET A 16 1.31 -7.31 -2.39
C MET A 16 1.30 -6.68 -3.77
N ALA A 17 0.13 -6.30 -4.30
CA ALA A 17 0.02 -5.59 -5.57
C ALA A 17 0.76 -4.25 -5.51
N THR A 18 0.52 -3.47 -4.45
CA THR A 18 1.22 -2.20 -4.20
C THR A 18 2.73 -2.40 -4.13
N LEU A 19 3.20 -3.40 -3.39
CA LEU A 19 4.63 -3.69 -3.24
C LEU A 19 5.31 -4.02 -4.57
N VAL A 20 4.70 -4.92 -5.36
CA VAL A 20 5.23 -5.35 -6.65
C VAL A 20 5.27 -4.19 -7.63
N GLU A 21 4.22 -3.38 -7.69
CA GLU A 21 4.16 -2.24 -8.60
C GLU A 21 5.21 -1.16 -8.24
N LEU A 22 5.36 -0.83 -6.96
CA LEU A 22 6.38 0.11 -6.50
C LEU A 22 7.79 -0.37 -6.89
N MET A 23 8.06 -1.67 -6.77
CA MET A 23 9.35 -2.26 -7.09
C MET A 23 9.59 -2.28 -8.61
N ASP A 24 8.67 -2.85 -9.39
CA ASP A 24 8.89 -3.17 -10.80
C ASP A 24 8.67 -1.96 -11.72
N ALA A 25 7.59 -1.22 -11.51
CA ALA A 25 7.22 -0.10 -12.38
C ALA A 25 7.93 1.20 -11.99
N HIS A 26 8.17 1.40 -10.68
CA HIS A 26 8.65 2.68 -10.17
C HIS A 26 10.05 2.64 -9.55
N ARG A 27 10.64 1.44 -9.38
CA ARG A 27 11.96 1.25 -8.75
C ARG A 27 12.06 1.89 -7.36
N VAL A 28 10.94 1.92 -6.64
CA VAL A 28 10.86 2.41 -5.28
C VAL A 28 11.22 1.27 -4.34
N VAL A 29 12.18 1.50 -3.46
CA VAL A 29 12.47 0.59 -2.35
C VAL A 29 11.26 0.60 -1.40
N ALA A 30 10.69 -0.57 -1.16
CA ALA A 30 9.54 -0.74 -0.29
C ALA A 30 9.75 -1.96 0.61
N LEU A 31 9.46 -1.82 1.90
CA LEU A 31 9.59 -2.88 2.90
C LEU A 31 8.21 -3.22 3.48
N PRO A 32 7.66 -4.42 3.20
CA PRO A 32 6.41 -4.85 3.83
C PRO A 32 6.65 -5.19 5.31
N VAL A 33 5.80 -4.65 6.20
CA VAL A 33 5.81 -4.91 7.64
C VAL A 33 4.38 -5.18 8.09
N HIS A 34 4.03 -6.45 8.26
CA HIS A 34 2.66 -6.89 8.58
C HIS A 34 1.63 -6.31 7.60
N ASP A 35 0.85 -5.33 8.05
CA ASP A 35 -0.25 -4.65 7.37
C ASP A 35 0.15 -3.28 6.77
N CYS A 36 1.43 -2.91 6.81
CA CYS A 36 1.93 -1.67 6.25
C CYS A 36 3.14 -1.85 5.32
N ILE A 37 3.44 -0.81 4.55
CA ILE A 37 4.62 -0.75 3.67
C ILE A 37 5.41 0.50 4.04
N ILE A 38 6.69 0.32 4.35
CA ILE A 38 7.61 1.42 4.58
C ILE A 38 8.22 1.82 3.24
N VAL A 39 8.17 3.11 2.92
CA VAL A 39 8.76 3.72 1.72
C VAL A 39 9.58 4.96 2.09
N PRO A 40 10.52 5.40 1.24
CA PRO A 40 11.19 6.68 1.41
C PRO A 40 10.18 7.83 1.45
N VAL A 41 10.35 8.76 2.39
CA VAL A 41 9.46 9.94 2.54
C VAL A 41 9.38 10.76 1.26
N SER A 42 10.46 10.83 0.47
CA SER A 42 10.50 11.51 -0.83
C SER A 42 9.57 10.91 -1.87
N GLN A 43 9.12 9.66 -1.69
CA GLN A 43 8.24 8.92 -2.60
C GLN A 43 6.81 8.78 -2.07
N LYS A 44 6.45 9.52 -1.00
CA LYS A 44 5.15 9.39 -0.33
C LYS A 44 3.96 9.56 -1.28
N ASP A 45 4.03 10.53 -2.20
CA ASP A 45 2.87 10.89 -3.03
C ASP A 45 2.59 9.80 -4.07
N LEU A 46 3.66 9.26 -4.66
CA LEU A 46 3.59 8.10 -5.55
C LEU A 46 3.07 6.85 -4.82
N TRP A 47 3.56 6.61 -3.59
CA TRP A 47 3.05 5.51 -2.78
C TRP A 47 1.54 5.66 -2.49
N VAL A 48 1.08 6.86 -2.10
CA VAL A 48 -0.35 7.11 -1.86
C VAL A 48 -1.18 6.84 -3.12
N GLU A 49 -0.70 7.28 -4.28
CA GLU A 49 -1.39 7.07 -5.56
C GLU A 49 -1.52 5.57 -5.89
N VAL A 50 -0.39 4.85 -5.88
CA VAL A 50 -0.34 3.40 -6.19
C VAL A 50 -1.19 2.61 -5.21
N PHE A 51 -1.09 2.91 -3.91
CA PHE A 51 -1.85 2.22 -2.87
C PHE A 51 -3.36 2.45 -3.04
N LYS A 52 -3.80 3.70 -3.27
CA LYS A 52 -5.23 4.01 -3.46
C LYS A 52 -5.81 3.30 -4.68
N ARG A 53 -5.08 3.31 -5.80
CA ARG A 53 -5.49 2.60 -7.04
C ARG A 53 -5.65 1.10 -6.78
N ASN A 54 -4.62 0.45 -6.23
CA ASN A 54 -4.67 -0.98 -5.95
C ASN A 54 -5.75 -1.35 -4.92
N PHE A 55 -5.99 -0.49 -3.92
CA PHE A 55 -7.08 -0.70 -2.97
C PHE A 55 -8.46 -0.61 -3.65
N GLU A 56 -8.67 0.38 -4.51
CA GLU A 56 -9.93 0.52 -5.25
C GLU A 56 -10.16 -0.65 -6.20
N GLU A 57 -9.14 -1.14 -6.89
CA GLU A 57 -9.22 -2.31 -7.77
C GLU A 57 -9.58 -3.60 -7.01
N VAL A 58 -9.01 -3.81 -5.83
CA VAL A 58 -9.23 -5.03 -5.03
C VAL A 58 -10.52 -4.96 -4.21
N CYS A 59 -10.84 -3.81 -3.63
CA CYS A 59 -11.91 -3.65 -2.65
C CYS A 59 -13.16 -2.92 -3.20
N GLY A 60 -13.05 -2.23 -4.34
CA GLY A 60 -14.13 -1.41 -4.91
C GLY A 60 -14.44 -0.14 -4.10
N LEU A 61 -13.50 0.32 -3.29
CA LEU A 61 -13.65 1.46 -2.36
C LEU A 61 -12.41 2.35 -2.41
N THR A 62 -12.55 3.64 -2.15
CA THR A 62 -11.39 4.55 -2.05
C THR A 62 -10.99 4.73 -0.58
N PRO A 63 -9.75 4.41 -0.18
CA PRO A 63 -9.33 4.55 1.21
C PRO A 63 -8.89 5.98 1.52
N GLU A 64 -9.09 6.40 2.77
CA GLU A 64 -8.37 7.53 3.34
C GLU A 64 -6.99 7.05 3.81
N VAL A 65 -5.95 7.78 3.45
CA VAL A 65 -4.55 7.38 3.71
C VAL A 65 -3.86 8.46 4.52
N ILE A 66 -3.35 8.06 5.69
CA ILE A 66 -2.60 8.94 6.59
C ILE A 66 -1.13 8.56 6.49
N VAL A 67 -0.29 9.48 6.02
CA VAL A 67 1.16 9.29 5.96
C VAL A 67 1.81 9.86 7.21
N THR A 68 2.46 9.01 7.99
CA THR A 68 3.32 9.43 9.11
C THR A 68 4.78 9.40 8.66
N GLY A 69 5.46 10.55 8.73
CA GLY A 69 6.87 10.66 8.39
C GLY A 69 7.75 10.57 9.64
N LEU A 70 8.78 9.72 9.59
CA LEU A 70 9.93 9.82 10.49
C LEU A 70 11.09 10.42 9.69
N SER A 71 11.41 11.68 9.95
CA SER A 71 12.71 12.23 9.54
C SER A 71 13.74 11.79 10.57
N LEU A 72 14.66 10.91 10.18
CA LEU A 72 15.90 10.77 10.94
C LEU A 72 16.65 12.11 10.84
N PRO A 73 17.23 12.62 11.95
CA PRO A 73 18.00 13.87 11.94
C PRO A 73 19.21 13.80 11.00
#